data_AF-A0A956EKY9-F1
#
_entry.id   AF-A0A956EKY9-F1
#
_cell.length_a   1.000
_cell.length_b   1.000
_cell.length_c   1.000
_cell.angle_alpha   90.00
_cell.angle_beta   90.00
_cell.angle_gamma   90.00
#
_symmetry.space_group_name_H-M   'P 1'
#
loop_
_entity.id
_entity.type
_entity.pdbx_description
1 polymer ?
#
loop_
_entity_poly.entity_id
_entity_poly.type
_entity_poly.pdbx_seq_one_letter_code
_entity_poly.pdbx_strand_id
1 'polypeptide(L)'
;ETMKPGSVVVDVAGITIAASREGRVLMRAHYEVRNERAAHLRITPPPGMKILGARVAGETALPARGPDGAWLIPLKRSIETVKGALSFAVEVTLLGDGDPSKRREQRELPLPRVSAPVAVTRLTLHLPPGYTSRLDPGDGDVVDGFTRGEGITYGMAIGEVGVAEADERFQSAVGRWLANDFEGAQAELDALRNMGASNENIERLQANLDVIGGKQGGGSSGGDAAAERRIREQAKARASADIQAQSDLKSKAEAYQQAGEYDKAEAEYEKAMEIGDRLALLEQEESVEQQRANEDLARQYKSVKETKARRASSFGRKAEPKKKRGKKDVYASAGEAEWDVDAAVELPAGGEGDASIGGFAKTPAADPTGNVIYRDKSADGVGTESGGGGGGGAGTVLYDFEDDDVEGELLRPDGADLSSRGRNRASGL
;
A
#
# COMPACT_ATOMS: atom_id res chain seq x y z
N GLU A 1 17.19 -30.12 10.10
CA GLU A 1 16.11 -29.68 9.19
C GLU A 1 16.69 -28.74 8.15
N THR A 2 16.97 -29.27 6.97
CA THR A 2 17.41 -28.48 5.82
C THR A 2 16.21 -27.69 5.32
N MET A 3 16.25 -26.37 5.55
CA MET A 3 15.25 -25.42 5.06
C MET A 3 15.16 -25.60 3.55
N LYS A 4 14.00 -26.06 3.03
CA LYS A 4 13.78 -26.20 1.59
C LYS A 4 14.12 -24.85 0.92
N PRO A 5 15.05 -24.82 -0.04
CA PRO A 5 15.33 -23.60 -0.80
C PRO A 5 14.05 -23.23 -1.54
N GLY A 6 13.52 -22.03 -1.27
CA GLY A 6 12.32 -21.51 -1.96
C GLY A 6 11.24 -20.90 -1.07
N SER A 7 11.25 -21.06 0.26
CA SER A 7 10.18 -20.46 1.10
C SER A 7 10.35 -18.97 1.40
N VAL A 8 11.58 -18.46 1.32
CA VAL A 8 11.93 -17.07 1.61
C VAL A 8 12.94 -16.61 0.57
N VAL A 9 12.73 -15.43 0.02
CA VAL A 9 13.66 -14.74 -0.87
C VAL A 9 13.82 -13.31 -0.38
N VAL A 10 15.06 -12.81 -0.38
CA VAL A 10 15.35 -11.41 -0.13
C VAL A 10 15.56 -10.74 -1.49
N ASP A 11 14.66 -9.85 -1.87
CA ASP A 11 14.75 -9.16 -3.14
C ASP A 11 15.87 -8.11 -3.08
N VAL A 12 15.91 -7.33 -2.00
CA VAL A 12 16.96 -6.34 -1.76
C VAL A 12 17.48 -6.42 -0.34
N ALA A 13 18.81 -6.42 -0.23
CA ALA A 13 19.54 -6.17 1.01
C ALA A 13 20.21 -4.80 0.93
N GLY A 14 19.57 -3.78 1.50
CA GLY A 14 20.15 -2.45 1.67
C GLY A 14 20.88 -2.35 3.01
N ILE A 15 22.19 -2.17 2.99
CA ILE A 15 23.02 -2.11 4.20
C ILE A 15 23.65 -0.72 4.27
N THR A 16 23.31 0.02 5.32
CA THR A 16 23.95 1.29 5.65
C THR A 16 24.91 1.06 6.81
N ILE A 17 26.17 1.46 6.64
CA ILE A 17 27.22 1.35 7.66
C ILE A 17 27.69 2.76 7.99
N ALA A 18 27.81 3.06 9.28
CA ALA A 18 28.49 4.25 9.77
C ALA A 18 29.65 3.82 10.68
N ALA A 19 30.85 4.28 10.35
CA ALA A 19 32.06 4.00 11.13
C ALA A 19 32.56 5.27 11.83
N SER A 20 33.17 5.11 13.00
CA SER A 20 33.87 6.16 13.73
C SER A 20 35.39 5.97 13.67
N ARG A 21 36.16 7.04 13.92
CA ARG A 21 37.63 6.98 13.97
C ARG A 21 38.15 5.98 15.02
N GLU A 22 37.42 5.84 16.13
CA GLU A 22 37.74 4.90 17.22
C GLU A 22 37.45 3.44 16.87
N GLY A 23 36.86 3.16 15.70
CA GLY A 23 36.52 1.81 15.26
C GLY A 23 35.11 1.37 15.63
N ARG A 24 34.29 2.19 16.30
CA ARG A 24 32.87 1.85 16.51
C ARG A 24 32.13 1.83 15.18
N VAL A 25 31.30 0.81 14.98
CA VAL A 25 30.52 0.61 13.77
C VAL A 25 29.05 0.41 14.10
N LEU A 26 28.19 1.22 13.49
CA LEU A 26 26.74 1.07 13.48
C LEU A 26 26.34 0.58 12.08
N MET A 27 25.63 -0.55 12.00
CA MET A 27 25.07 -1.05 10.76
C MET A 27 23.55 -1.09 10.85
N ARG A 28 22.88 -0.62 9.80
CA ARG A 28 21.44 -0.81 9.58
C ARG A 28 21.27 -1.63 8.31
N ALA A 29 20.73 -2.84 8.46
CA ALA A 29 20.37 -3.70 7.34
C ALA A 29 18.86 -3.66 7.13
N HIS A 30 18.44 -3.28 5.93
CA HIS A 30 17.05 -3.25 5.47
C HIS A 30 16.88 -4.31 4.38
N TYR A 31 16.10 -5.34 4.67
CA TYR A 31 15.82 -6.44 3.75
C TYR A 31 14.39 -6.36 3.24
N GLU A 32 14.19 -6.41 1.93
CA GLU A 32 12.87 -6.62 1.34
C GLU A 32 12.64 -8.12 1.15
N VAL A 33 11.74 -8.69 1.95
CA VAL A 33 11.58 -10.14 2.07
C VAL A 33 10.25 -10.59 1.49
N ARG A 34 10.30 -11.56 0.57
CA ARG A 34 9.14 -12.37 0.18
C ARG A 34 9.17 -13.68 0.94
N ASN A 35 8.07 -13.99 1.63
CA ASN A 35 7.96 -15.18 2.46
C ASN A 35 6.64 -15.90 2.21
N GLU A 36 6.72 -17.15 1.77
CA GLU A 36 5.54 -17.97 1.55
C GLU A 36 5.04 -18.64 2.84
N ARG A 37 5.98 -19.14 3.67
CA ARG A 37 5.65 -20.05 4.79
C ARG A 37 6.67 -20.17 5.91
N ALA A 38 7.84 -19.53 5.81
CA ALA A 38 8.82 -19.62 6.88
C ALA A 38 8.37 -18.79 8.08
N ALA A 39 8.61 -19.30 9.28
CA ALA A 39 8.30 -18.56 10.50
C ALA A 39 9.39 -17.53 10.85
N HIS A 40 10.64 -17.75 10.44
CA HIS A 40 11.76 -16.90 10.83
C HIS A 40 12.78 -16.74 9.68
N LEU A 41 13.41 -15.56 9.61
CA LEU A 41 14.63 -15.30 8.85
C LEU A 41 15.82 -15.47 9.80
N ARG A 42 16.80 -16.30 9.41
CA ARG A 42 18.02 -16.47 10.20
C ARG A 42 19.04 -15.44 9.76
N ILE A 43 19.59 -14.72 10.73
CA ILE A 43 20.59 -13.68 10.52
C ILE A 43 21.77 -13.95 11.44
N THR A 44 22.96 -14.02 10.84
CA THR A 44 24.21 -14.14 11.56
C THR A 44 24.92 -12.78 11.51
N PRO A 45 25.04 -12.08 12.65
CA PRO A 45 25.76 -10.81 12.69
C PRO A 45 27.25 -11.03 12.40
N PRO A 46 27.96 -10.02 11.87
CA PRO A 46 29.41 -10.06 11.75
C PRO A 46 30.10 -10.31 13.11
N PRO A 47 31.32 -10.87 13.12
CA PRO A 47 32.11 -11.00 14.34
C PRO A 47 32.24 -9.65 15.07
N GLY A 48 32.13 -9.65 16.40
CA GLY A 48 32.21 -8.43 17.22
C GLY A 48 30.94 -7.56 17.21
N MET A 49 29.92 -7.89 16.42
CA MET A 49 28.66 -7.15 16.36
C MET A 49 27.53 -7.84 17.12
N LYS A 50 26.69 -7.03 17.75
CA LYS A 50 25.44 -7.45 18.40
C LYS A 50 24.25 -6.78 17.72
N ILE A 51 23.14 -7.51 17.59
CA ILE A 51 21.87 -6.94 17.17
C ILE A 51 21.30 -6.12 18.33
N LEU A 52 20.99 -4.86 18.07
CA LEU A 52 20.34 -3.96 19.03
C LEU A 52 18.82 -4.05 18.95
N GLY A 53 18.27 -4.27 17.76
CA GLY A 53 16.84 -4.35 17.53
C GLY A 53 16.52 -4.79 16.11
N ALA A 54 15.28 -5.25 15.93
CA ALA A 54 14.74 -5.63 14.64
C ALA A 54 13.31 -5.09 14.48
N ARG A 55 12.94 -4.76 13.24
CA ARG A 55 11.58 -4.37 12.85
C ARG A 55 11.14 -5.20 11.65
N VAL A 56 9.87 -5.57 11.60
CA VAL A 56 9.29 -6.41 10.55
C VAL A 56 7.98 -5.78 10.12
N ALA A 57 7.88 -5.40 8.85
CA ALA A 57 6.75 -4.65 8.29
C ALA A 57 6.39 -3.41 9.13
N GLY A 58 7.42 -2.63 9.52
CA GLY A 58 7.24 -1.41 10.32
C GLY A 58 6.96 -1.63 11.83
N GLU A 59 6.81 -2.87 12.29
CA GLU A 59 6.56 -3.18 13.70
C GLU A 59 7.83 -3.65 14.41
N THR A 60 8.01 -3.27 15.68
CA THR A 60 9.11 -3.80 16.49
C THR A 60 8.95 -5.29 16.68
N ALA A 61 9.97 -6.05 16.26
CA ALA A 61 10.01 -7.50 16.39
C ALA A 61 10.94 -7.90 17.52
N LEU A 62 10.61 -8.99 18.21
CA LEU A 62 11.47 -9.60 19.21
C LEU A 62 12.33 -10.69 18.55
N PRO A 63 13.62 -10.43 18.26
CA PRO A 63 14.49 -11.43 17.68
C PRO A 63 14.81 -12.51 18.72
N ALA A 64 14.64 -13.77 18.36
CA ALA A 64 14.98 -14.91 19.22
C ALA A 64 16.37 -15.45 18.88
N ARG A 65 17.00 -16.17 19.81
CA ARG A 65 18.29 -16.82 19.56
C ARG A 65 18.09 -18.27 19.15
N GLY A 66 18.62 -18.65 18.00
CA GLY A 66 18.58 -20.00 17.48
C GLY A 66 19.58 -20.93 18.18
N PRO A 67 19.40 -22.25 18.06
CA PRO A 67 20.29 -23.26 18.67
C PRO A 67 21.72 -23.23 18.11
N ASP A 68 21.90 -22.66 16.91
CA ASP A 68 23.17 -22.46 16.22
C ASP A 68 23.84 -21.11 16.55
N GLY A 69 23.24 -20.32 17.44
CA GLY A 69 23.74 -18.98 17.80
C GLY A 69 23.35 -17.87 16.82
N ALA A 70 22.69 -18.19 15.69
CA ALA A 70 22.10 -17.20 14.80
C ALA A 70 20.87 -16.54 15.44
N TRP A 71 20.53 -15.35 14.96
CA TRP A 71 19.32 -14.67 15.36
C TRP A 71 18.16 -15.04 14.44
N LEU A 72 17.01 -15.32 15.03
CA LEU A 72 15.77 -15.68 14.36
C LEU A 72 14.85 -14.46 14.41
N ILE A 73 14.69 -13.79 13.26
CA ILE A 73 13.76 -12.69 13.11
C ILE A 73 12.41 -13.25 12.68
N PRO A 74 11.31 -13.02 13.41
CA PRO A 74 10.00 -13.52 13.01
C PRO A 74 9.59 -12.92 11.67
N LEU A 75 9.00 -13.74 10.79
CA LEU A 75 8.53 -13.30 9.48
C LEU A 75 7.00 -13.35 9.40
N LYS A 76 6.42 -12.35 8.73
CA LYS A 76 5.02 -12.39 8.28
C LYS A 76 4.92 -13.18 6.98
N ARG A 77 3.75 -13.71 6.67
CA ARG A 77 3.48 -14.31 5.36
C ARG A 77 3.22 -13.19 4.35
N SER A 78 3.85 -13.28 3.18
CA SER A 78 3.61 -12.35 2.08
C SER A 78 2.20 -12.48 1.53
N ILE A 79 1.66 -11.37 1.06
CA ILE A 79 0.36 -11.32 0.39
C ILE A 79 0.56 -11.71 -1.08
N GLU A 80 -0.25 -12.63 -1.57
CA GLU A 80 -0.24 -13.01 -2.99
C GLU A 80 -0.89 -11.90 -3.83
N THR A 81 -0.28 -11.56 -4.96
CA THR A 81 -0.83 -10.63 -5.95
C THR A 81 -0.79 -11.23 -7.34
N VAL A 82 -1.50 -10.60 -8.29
CA VAL A 82 -1.50 -11.02 -9.71
C VAL A 82 -0.08 -11.07 -10.25
N LYS A 83 0.74 -10.10 -9.85
CA LYS A 83 2.13 -9.93 -10.28
C LYS A 83 3.15 -10.60 -9.33
N GLY A 84 2.71 -11.53 -8.46
CA GLY A 84 3.56 -12.25 -7.51
C GLY A 84 3.37 -11.82 -6.06
N ALA A 85 4.19 -12.33 -5.13
CA ALA A 85 4.01 -12.03 -3.70
C ALA A 85 4.56 -10.64 -3.32
N LEU A 86 3.86 -9.91 -2.44
CA LEU A 86 4.36 -8.66 -1.86
C LEU A 86 5.57 -8.92 -0.95
N SER A 87 6.59 -8.09 -1.11
CA SER A 87 7.75 -8.07 -0.24
C SER A 87 7.46 -7.14 0.95
N PHE A 88 7.99 -7.45 2.14
CA PHE A 88 7.89 -6.55 3.29
C PHE A 88 9.27 -6.26 3.87
N ALA A 89 9.41 -5.08 4.48
CA ALA A 89 10.65 -4.64 5.07
C ALA A 89 10.99 -5.42 6.36
N VAL A 90 12.22 -5.90 6.45
CA VAL A 90 12.83 -6.44 7.67
C VAL A 90 14.07 -5.61 7.97
N GLU A 91 14.01 -4.81 9.02
CA GLU A 91 15.11 -3.94 9.43
C GLU A 91 15.83 -4.53 10.63
N VAL A 92 17.16 -4.51 10.61
CA VAL A 92 18.00 -4.97 11.71
C VAL A 92 19.07 -3.94 11.96
N THR A 93 19.16 -3.49 13.20
CA THR A 93 20.23 -2.59 13.65
C THR A 93 21.28 -3.39 14.40
N LEU A 94 22.53 -3.27 13.99
CA LEU A 94 23.69 -3.90 14.60
C LEU A 94 24.65 -2.82 15.11
N LEU A 95 25.26 -3.09 16.25
CA LEU A 95 26.33 -2.27 16.80
C LEU A 95 27.49 -3.18 17.18
N GLY A 96 28.70 -2.74 16.89
CA GLY A 96 29.90 -3.41 17.35
C GLY A 96 31.10 -2.51 17.33
N ASP A 97 32.21 -3.08 17.77
CA ASP A 97 33.51 -2.46 17.72
C ASP A 97 34.34 -3.18 16.65
N GLY A 98 34.94 -2.39 15.77
CA GLY A 98 35.92 -2.81 14.79
C GLY A 98 37.26 -2.13 15.05
N ASP A 99 38.20 -2.29 14.12
CA ASP A 99 39.51 -1.68 14.26
C ASP A 99 39.44 -0.15 14.12
N PRO A 100 40.23 0.63 14.88
CA PRO A 100 40.35 2.07 14.67
C PRO A 100 40.77 2.39 13.24
N SER A 101 40.25 3.48 12.66
CA SER A 101 40.61 3.90 11.32
C SER A 101 42.05 4.41 11.28
N LYS A 102 42.86 3.88 10.37
CA LYS A 102 44.21 4.40 10.11
C LYS A 102 44.15 5.54 9.10
N ARG A 103 45.18 6.39 9.07
CA ARG A 103 45.29 7.54 8.13
C ARG A 103 45.07 7.15 6.66
N ARG A 104 45.61 6.00 6.26
CA ARG A 104 45.40 5.39 4.94
C ARG A 104 45.22 3.91 5.15
N GLU A 105 44.10 3.36 4.72
CA GLU A 105 43.83 1.95 4.84
C GLU A 105 42.94 1.42 3.74
N GLN A 106 43.14 0.13 3.50
CA GLN A 106 42.19 -0.70 2.78
C GLN A 106 41.60 -1.73 3.74
N ARG A 107 40.28 -1.81 3.80
CA ARG A 107 39.57 -2.61 4.80
C ARG A 107 38.46 -3.44 4.17
N GLU A 108 38.42 -4.71 4.58
CA GLU A 108 37.29 -5.59 4.35
C GLU A 108 36.25 -5.41 5.46
N LEU A 109 35.02 -5.08 5.08
CA LEU A 109 33.91 -4.92 6.03
C LEU A 109 33.03 -6.17 6.01
N PRO A 110 33.00 -6.98 7.09
CA PRO A 110 32.15 -8.15 7.12
C PRO A 110 30.67 -7.75 7.21
N LEU A 111 29.85 -8.29 6.32
CA LEU A 111 28.41 -8.04 6.25
C LEU A 111 27.60 -9.11 7.00
N PRO A 112 26.41 -8.75 7.53
CA PRO A 112 25.49 -9.73 8.11
C PRO A 112 25.09 -10.78 7.07
N ARG A 113 25.11 -12.06 7.48
CA ARG A 113 24.71 -13.17 6.61
C ARG A 113 23.26 -13.55 6.88
N VAL A 114 22.49 -13.74 5.81
CA VAL A 114 21.10 -14.19 5.87
C VAL A 114 20.98 -15.62 5.33
N SER A 115 20.03 -16.40 5.84
CA SER A 115 19.80 -17.78 5.36
C SER A 115 19.03 -17.87 4.03
N ALA A 116 18.47 -16.76 3.56
CA ALA A 116 17.70 -16.70 2.33
C ALA A 116 18.58 -16.18 1.17
N PRO A 117 18.32 -16.60 -0.08
CA PRO A 117 18.99 -16.03 -1.25
C PRO A 117 18.66 -14.53 -1.36
N VAL A 118 19.68 -13.73 -1.67
CA VAL A 118 19.59 -12.28 -1.88
C VAL A 118 19.73 -11.99 -3.37
N ALA A 119 18.75 -11.33 -3.97
CA ALA A 119 18.81 -10.99 -5.40
C ALA A 119 19.71 -9.79 -5.66
N VAL A 120 19.59 -8.72 -4.86
CA VAL A 120 20.42 -7.52 -4.98
C VAL A 120 20.92 -7.07 -3.61
N THR A 121 22.21 -6.74 -3.53
CA THR A 121 22.81 -6.12 -2.33
C THR A 121 23.23 -4.69 -2.66
N ARG A 122 22.87 -3.76 -1.78
CA ARG A 122 23.23 -2.34 -1.86
C ARG A 122 23.94 -1.95 -0.58
N LEU A 123 25.12 -1.34 -0.71
CA LEU A 123 25.95 -0.96 0.42
C LEU A 123 26.20 0.54 0.41
N THR A 124 25.82 1.23 1.47
CA THR A 124 26.19 2.63 1.72
C THR A 124 27.12 2.69 2.92
N LEU A 125 28.32 3.21 2.74
CA LEU A 125 29.30 3.38 3.80
C LEU A 125 29.48 4.87 4.09
N HIS A 126 29.14 5.29 5.30
CA HIS A 126 29.47 6.60 5.84
C HIS A 126 30.82 6.52 6.55
N LEU A 127 31.79 7.26 6.02
CA LEU A 127 33.13 7.33 6.57
C LEU A 127 33.17 8.24 7.81
N PRO A 128 34.15 8.03 8.71
CA PRO A 128 34.38 8.95 9.81
C PRO A 128 34.68 10.37 9.30
N PRO A 129 34.42 11.42 10.10
CA PRO A 129 34.76 12.78 9.72
C PRO A 129 36.24 12.92 9.33
N GLY A 130 36.54 13.65 8.25
CA GLY A 130 37.89 13.86 7.71
C GLY A 130 38.40 12.76 6.78
N TYR A 131 37.64 11.69 6.57
CA TYR A 131 37.99 10.64 5.61
C TYR A 131 37.21 10.80 4.30
N THR A 132 37.87 10.58 3.17
CA THR A 132 37.27 10.64 1.83
C THR A 132 37.60 9.39 1.04
N SER A 133 36.61 8.89 0.28
CA SER A 133 36.80 7.79 -0.67
C SER A 133 37.81 8.16 -1.73
N ARG A 134 38.74 7.24 -2.02
CA ARG A 134 39.63 7.36 -3.17
C ARG A 134 39.12 6.60 -4.39
N LEU A 135 38.04 5.84 -4.21
CA LEU A 135 37.32 5.24 -5.32
C LEU A 135 36.32 6.25 -5.87
N ASP A 136 36.37 6.44 -7.17
CA ASP A 136 35.41 7.23 -7.93
C ASP A 136 34.23 6.35 -8.37
N PRO A 137 33.05 6.94 -8.65
CA PRO A 137 31.97 6.22 -9.31
C PRO A 137 32.43 5.54 -10.60
N GLY A 138 32.16 4.24 -10.72
CA GLY A 138 32.63 3.39 -11.81
C GLY A 138 33.86 2.55 -11.48
N ASP A 139 34.53 2.82 -10.35
CA ASP A 139 35.59 1.95 -9.83
C ASP A 139 34.99 0.69 -9.21
N GLY A 140 35.12 -0.44 -9.91
CA GLY A 140 34.57 -1.72 -9.45
C GLY A 140 33.04 -1.66 -9.31
N ASP A 141 32.54 -1.94 -8.12
CA ASP A 141 31.10 -1.92 -7.80
C ASP A 141 30.61 -0.56 -7.24
N VAL A 142 31.47 0.48 -7.24
CA VAL A 142 31.13 1.81 -6.73
C VAL A 142 30.24 2.53 -7.73
N VAL A 143 29.10 3.03 -7.24
CA VAL A 143 28.13 3.80 -8.02
C VAL A 143 27.95 5.19 -7.43
N ASP A 144 27.75 6.18 -8.29
CA ASP A 144 27.48 7.59 -7.88
C ASP A 144 26.21 7.69 -7.03
N GLY A 145 25.26 6.80 -7.31
CA GLY A 145 24.12 6.51 -6.47
C GLY A 145 23.45 5.25 -6.96
N PHE A 146 22.62 4.65 -6.12
CA PHE A 146 21.77 3.56 -6.58
C PHE A 146 20.73 4.15 -7.55
N THR A 147 20.92 3.91 -8.84
CA THR A 147 20.06 4.47 -9.88
C THR A 147 18.65 3.89 -9.80
N ARG A 148 17.66 4.74 -10.10
CA ARG A 148 16.30 4.37 -10.47
C ARG A 148 16.34 3.70 -11.85
N GLY A 149 16.78 2.46 -11.94
CA GLY A 149 16.63 1.70 -13.18
C GLY A 149 15.15 1.51 -13.46
N GLU A 150 14.67 1.95 -14.63
CA GLU A 150 13.38 1.52 -15.19
C GLU A 150 13.28 0.00 -15.05
N GLY A 151 12.34 -0.45 -14.21
CA GLY A 151 12.04 -1.87 -14.02
C GLY A 151 12.54 -2.52 -12.72
N ILE A 152 13.40 -1.89 -11.90
CA ILE A 152 13.86 -2.49 -10.64
C ILE A 152 13.91 -1.44 -9.52
N THR A 153 12.74 -0.90 -9.15
CA THR A 153 12.58 -0.04 -7.97
C THR A 153 12.17 -0.88 -6.77
N TYR A 154 13.17 -1.26 -6.00
CA TYR A 154 13.05 -1.87 -4.68
C TYR A 154 13.59 -0.86 -3.66
N GLY A 155 12.83 -0.53 -2.63
CA GLY A 155 13.07 0.58 -1.71
C GLY A 155 12.46 1.89 -2.23
N MET A 156 11.60 2.51 -1.44
CA MET A 156 10.88 3.72 -1.83
C MET A 156 11.84 4.87 -2.15
N ALA A 157 11.76 5.36 -3.38
CA ALA A 157 12.63 6.42 -3.91
C ALA A 157 12.11 7.83 -3.58
N ILE A 158 11.70 8.07 -2.34
CA ILE A 158 11.53 9.44 -1.84
C ILE A 158 12.92 9.87 -1.36
N GLY A 159 13.30 11.13 -1.61
CA GLY A 159 14.48 11.70 -0.92
C GLY A 159 14.39 11.44 0.58
N GLU A 160 15.50 11.54 1.31
CA GLU A 160 15.57 11.24 2.76
C GLU A 160 14.40 11.82 3.60
N VAL A 161 13.76 12.89 3.12
CA VAL A 161 12.50 13.43 3.62
C VAL A 161 11.29 12.76 2.96
N GLY A 162 10.71 11.75 3.62
CA GLY A 162 9.38 11.19 3.29
C GLY A 162 9.31 9.66 3.15
N VAL A 163 10.45 8.97 3.17
CA VAL A 163 10.48 7.49 3.15
C VAL A 163 9.65 6.90 4.30
N ALA A 164 9.80 7.40 5.53
CA ALA A 164 9.03 6.91 6.66
C ALA A 164 7.50 7.08 6.49
N GLU A 165 7.07 8.24 5.96
CA GLU A 165 5.65 8.49 5.69
C GLU A 165 5.11 7.57 4.60
N ALA A 166 5.87 7.35 3.54
CA ALA A 166 5.45 6.46 2.47
C ALA A 166 5.39 4.99 2.92
N ASP A 167 6.25 4.57 3.85
CA ASP A 167 6.22 3.21 4.38
C ASP A 167 4.96 3.04 5.22
N GLU A 168 4.69 4.01 6.08
CA GLU A 168 3.49 4.03 6.90
C GLU A 168 2.22 3.98 6.05
N ARG A 169 2.14 4.79 4.99
CA ARG A 169 1.00 4.78 4.06
C ARG A 169 0.89 3.48 3.29
N PHE A 170 2.00 2.89 2.86
CA PHE A 170 1.97 1.60 2.18
C PHE A 170 1.50 0.49 3.14
N GLN A 171 1.96 0.48 4.40
CA GLN A 171 1.44 -0.44 5.41
C GLN A 171 -0.05 -0.20 5.68
N SER A 172 -0.51 1.06 5.71
CA SER A 172 -1.93 1.41 5.81
C SER A 172 -2.72 0.83 4.63
N ALA A 173 -2.23 0.99 3.40
CA ALA A 173 -2.85 0.42 2.19
C ALA A 173 -2.97 -1.10 2.28
N VAL A 174 -1.90 -1.78 2.71
CA VAL A 174 -1.88 -3.23 2.92
C VAL A 174 -2.88 -3.65 4.01
N GLY A 175 -2.92 -2.93 5.14
CA GLY A 175 -3.86 -3.18 6.23
C GLY A 175 -5.31 -3.06 5.78
N ARG A 176 -5.64 -2.00 5.03
CA ARG A 176 -6.97 -1.78 4.45
C ARG A 176 -7.35 -2.86 3.44
N TRP A 177 -6.41 -3.27 2.58
CA TRP A 177 -6.61 -4.41 1.67
C TRP A 177 -6.94 -5.70 2.42
N LEU A 178 -6.22 -5.99 3.51
CA LEU A 178 -6.50 -7.16 4.35
C LEU A 178 -7.85 -7.07 5.07
N ALA A 179 -8.33 -5.85 5.34
CA ALA A 179 -9.63 -5.57 5.94
C ALA A 179 -10.78 -5.46 4.91
N ASN A 180 -10.54 -5.77 3.63
CA ASN A 180 -11.49 -5.58 2.53
C ASN A 180 -12.00 -4.12 2.40
N ASP A 181 -11.23 -3.13 2.84
CA ASP A 181 -11.44 -1.69 2.59
C ASP A 181 -10.69 -1.32 1.30
N PHE A 182 -11.26 -1.69 0.16
CA PHE A 182 -10.61 -1.51 -1.16
C PHE A 182 -10.52 -0.05 -1.56
N GLU A 183 -11.55 0.75 -1.26
CA GLU A 183 -11.55 2.19 -1.55
C GLU A 183 -10.50 2.92 -0.72
N GLY A 184 -10.43 2.62 0.58
CA GLY A 184 -9.40 3.18 1.44
C GLY A 184 -8.00 2.74 1.01
N ALA A 185 -7.81 1.47 0.64
CA ALA A 185 -6.53 0.99 0.12
C ALA A 185 -6.13 1.73 -1.16
N GLN A 186 -7.07 1.97 -2.09
CA GLN A 186 -6.84 2.75 -3.30
C GLN A 186 -6.43 4.19 -2.97
N ALA A 187 -7.11 4.83 -2.01
CA ALA A 187 -6.81 6.20 -1.60
C ALA A 187 -5.38 6.35 -1.04
N GLU A 188 -4.90 5.38 -0.25
CA GLU A 188 -3.52 5.37 0.25
C GLU A 188 -2.50 5.20 -0.89
N LEU A 189 -2.79 4.33 -1.88
CA LEU A 189 -1.93 4.16 -3.05
C LEU A 189 -1.87 5.41 -3.93
N ASP A 190 -2.99 6.11 -4.10
CA ASP A 190 -3.04 7.36 -4.86
C ASP A 190 -2.30 8.48 -4.11
N ALA A 191 -2.39 8.52 -2.78
CA ALA A 191 -1.57 9.43 -1.96
C ALA A 191 -0.07 9.15 -2.13
N LEU A 192 0.35 7.88 -2.14
CA LEU A 192 1.72 7.48 -2.42
C LEU A 192 2.21 7.98 -3.78
N ARG A 193 1.41 7.80 -4.83
CA ARG A 193 1.72 8.30 -6.18
C ARG A 193 1.86 9.82 -6.23
N ASN A 194 0.97 10.54 -5.54
CA ASN A 194 1.00 12.00 -5.49
C ASN A 194 2.26 12.53 -4.79
N MET A 195 2.84 11.77 -3.87
CA MET A 195 4.13 12.09 -3.24
C MET A 195 5.34 11.66 -4.09
N GLY A 196 5.12 11.10 -5.28
CA GLY A 196 6.17 10.56 -6.15
C GLY A 196 6.74 9.22 -5.65
N ALA A 197 6.06 8.56 -4.72
CA ALA A 197 6.44 7.23 -4.26
C ALA A 197 6.02 6.19 -5.31
N SER A 198 6.99 5.43 -5.80
CA SER A 198 6.75 4.26 -6.64
C SER A 198 7.67 3.13 -6.19
N ASN A 199 7.13 1.91 -6.18
CA ASN A 199 7.88 0.67 -6.01
C ASN A 199 7.06 -0.50 -6.58
N GLU A 200 7.69 -1.65 -6.77
CA GLU A 200 7.00 -2.82 -7.33
C GLU A 200 5.84 -3.31 -6.44
N ASN A 201 5.95 -3.13 -5.12
CA ASN A 201 4.90 -3.52 -4.18
C ASN A 201 3.60 -2.68 -4.34
N ILE A 202 3.73 -1.38 -4.62
CA ILE A 202 2.60 -0.48 -4.93
C ILE A 202 1.90 -0.95 -6.21
N GLU A 203 2.66 -1.31 -7.25
CA GLU A 203 2.10 -1.82 -8.51
C GLU A 203 1.43 -3.19 -8.34
N ARG A 204 2.05 -4.09 -7.57
CA ARG A 204 1.51 -5.41 -7.24
C ARG A 204 0.20 -5.29 -6.45
N LEU A 205 0.14 -4.39 -5.47
CA LEU A 205 -1.09 -4.15 -4.70
C LEU A 205 -2.16 -3.46 -5.54
N GLN A 206 -1.80 -2.50 -6.41
CA GLN A 206 -2.73 -1.89 -7.36
C GLN A 206 -3.35 -2.95 -8.27
N ALA A 207 -2.56 -3.88 -8.81
CA ALA A 207 -3.08 -4.94 -9.68
C ALA A 207 -4.16 -5.77 -8.97
N ASN A 208 -3.98 -6.06 -7.68
CA ASN A 208 -5.02 -6.73 -6.89
C ASN A 208 -6.31 -5.89 -6.75
N LEU A 209 -6.17 -4.58 -6.51
CA LEU A 209 -7.32 -3.67 -6.43
C LEU A 209 -8.05 -3.56 -7.76
N ASP A 210 -7.33 -3.54 -8.88
CA ASP A 210 -7.93 -3.49 -10.22
C ASP A 210 -8.75 -4.74 -10.55
N VAL A 211 -8.30 -5.90 -10.05
CA VAL A 211 -9.02 -7.19 -10.18
C VAL A 211 -10.34 -7.19 -9.41
N ILE A 212 -10.35 -6.61 -8.21
CA ILE A 212 -11.56 -6.49 -7.38
C ILE A 212 -12.49 -5.40 -7.93
N GLY A 213 -11.93 -4.28 -8.39
CA GLY A 213 -12.70 -3.18 -8.97
C GLY A 213 -13.22 -3.44 -10.40
N GLY A 214 -13.01 -4.63 -10.95
CA GLY A 214 -13.47 -5.00 -12.30
C GLY A 214 -12.78 -4.22 -13.44
N LYS A 215 -11.69 -3.50 -13.16
CA LYS A 215 -11.00 -2.66 -14.16
C LYS A 215 -10.20 -3.48 -15.18
N GLN A 216 -9.91 -4.75 -14.88
CA GLN A 216 -9.05 -5.62 -15.68
C GLN A 216 -9.83 -6.69 -16.49
N GLY A 217 -10.94 -6.30 -17.14
CA GLY A 217 -11.78 -7.23 -17.93
C GLY A 217 -11.40 -7.41 -19.41
N GLY A 218 -10.31 -6.78 -19.90
CA GLY A 218 -10.16 -6.51 -21.34
C GLY A 218 -9.14 -7.32 -22.16
N GLY A 219 -8.19 -8.07 -21.58
CA GLY A 219 -7.13 -8.65 -22.43
C GLY A 219 -6.02 -9.48 -21.78
N SER A 220 -6.23 -10.06 -20.61
CA SER A 220 -5.16 -10.81 -19.94
C SER A 220 -5.15 -12.29 -20.34
N SER A 221 -3.95 -12.81 -20.54
CA SER A 221 -3.68 -14.19 -20.97
C SER A 221 -4.17 -15.22 -19.92
N GLY A 222 -4.37 -16.47 -20.31
CA GLY A 222 -4.96 -17.51 -19.43
C GLY A 222 -4.23 -17.77 -18.09
N GLY A 223 -2.98 -17.32 -17.94
CA GLY A 223 -2.26 -17.37 -16.66
C GLY A 223 -2.76 -16.35 -15.62
N ASP A 224 -3.21 -15.19 -16.08
CA ASP A 224 -3.65 -14.08 -15.21
C ASP A 224 -5.02 -14.38 -14.60
N ALA A 225 -5.93 -14.96 -15.37
CA ALA A 225 -7.28 -15.30 -14.92
C ALA A 225 -7.31 -16.24 -13.70
N ALA A 226 -6.36 -17.17 -13.58
CA ALA A 226 -6.26 -18.06 -12.42
C ALA A 226 -5.79 -17.31 -11.17
N ALA A 227 -4.87 -16.35 -11.31
CA ALA A 227 -4.41 -15.50 -10.20
C ALA A 227 -5.54 -14.58 -9.72
N GLU A 228 -6.27 -13.97 -10.65
CA GLU A 228 -7.44 -13.14 -10.34
C GLU A 228 -8.49 -13.88 -9.51
N ARG A 229 -8.83 -15.11 -9.92
CA ARG A 229 -9.79 -15.96 -9.17
C ARG A 229 -9.29 -16.22 -7.75
N ARG A 230 -8.01 -16.57 -7.57
CA ARG A 230 -7.42 -16.79 -6.24
C ARG A 230 -7.49 -15.53 -5.37
N ILE A 231 -7.24 -14.36 -5.94
CA ILE A 231 -7.32 -13.08 -5.21
C ILE A 231 -8.75 -12.81 -4.73
N ARG A 232 -9.75 -12.98 -5.60
CA ARG A 232 -11.17 -12.87 -5.23
C ARG A 232 -11.55 -13.89 -4.15
N GLU A 233 -11.13 -15.14 -4.30
CA GLU A 233 -11.38 -16.20 -3.32
C GLU A 233 -10.72 -15.90 -1.96
N GLN A 234 -9.49 -15.38 -1.94
CA GLN A 234 -8.81 -14.98 -0.71
C GLN A 234 -9.53 -13.82 -0.02
N ALA A 235 -9.96 -12.82 -0.78
CA ALA A 235 -10.74 -11.70 -0.23
C ALA A 235 -12.10 -12.17 0.31
N LYS A 236 -12.80 -13.05 -0.42
CA LYS A 236 -14.06 -13.68 0.01
C LYS A 236 -13.89 -14.52 1.26
N ALA A 237 -12.80 -15.28 1.39
CA ALA A 237 -12.51 -16.07 2.59
C ALA A 237 -12.33 -15.17 3.84
N ARG A 238 -11.72 -13.99 3.68
CA ARG A 238 -11.59 -12.99 4.75
C ARG A 238 -12.92 -12.31 5.10
N ALA A 239 -13.86 -12.25 4.16
CA ALA A 239 -15.14 -11.58 4.32
C ALA A 239 -16.17 -12.34 5.18
N SER A 240 -15.83 -13.51 5.75
CA SER A 240 -16.74 -14.26 6.63
C SER A 240 -17.23 -13.44 7.84
N ALA A 241 -16.37 -12.60 8.41
CA ALA A 241 -16.73 -11.68 9.48
C ALA A 241 -17.67 -10.57 8.99
N ASP A 242 -17.46 -10.05 7.77
CA ASP A 242 -18.33 -9.05 7.14
C ASP A 242 -19.73 -9.64 6.86
N ILE A 243 -19.81 -10.87 6.36
CA ILE A 243 -21.09 -11.59 6.14
C ILE A 243 -21.86 -11.71 7.46
N GLN A 244 -21.19 -12.12 8.54
CA GLN A 244 -21.82 -12.22 9.85
C GLN A 244 -22.27 -10.84 10.36
N ALA A 245 -21.41 -9.82 10.24
CA ALA A 245 -21.72 -8.46 10.66
C ALA A 245 -22.92 -7.89 9.88
N GLN A 246 -23.03 -8.13 8.57
CA GLN A 246 -24.19 -7.72 7.78
C GLN A 246 -25.48 -8.36 8.30
N SER A 247 -25.45 -9.67 8.57
CA SER A 247 -26.60 -10.42 9.11
C SER A 247 -27.02 -9.90 10.50
N ASP A 248 -26.04 -9.63 11.37
CA ASP A 248 -26.28 -9.12 12.71
C ASP A 248 -26.88 -7.70 12.69
N LEU A 249 -26.36 -6.82 11.82
CA LEU A 249 -26.87 -5.45 11.64
C LEU A 249 -28.30 -5.47 11.07
N LYS A 250 -28.56 -6.32 10.09
CA LYS A 250 -29.92 -6.53 9.56
C LYS A 250 -30.88 -6.97 10.67
N SER A 251 -30.48 -7.96 11.48
CA SER A 251 -31.30 -8.47 12.58
C SER A 251 -31.58 -7.38 13.64
N LYS A 252 -30.58 -6.55 13.96
CA LYS A 252 -30.75 -5.40 14.86
C LYS A 252 -31.69 -4.35 14.27
N ALA A 253 -31.56 -4.05 12.98
CA ALA A 253 -32.42 -3.09 12.30
C ALA A 253 -33.89 -3.54 12.32
N GLU A 254 -34.16 -4.82 12.07
CA GLU A 254 -35.48 -5.42 12.15
C GLU A 254 -36.05 -5.35 13.59
N ALA A 255 -35.22 -5.60 14.61
CA ALA A 255 -35.62 -5.48 16.01
C ALA A 255 -35.99 -4.03 16.39
N TYR A 256 -35.20 -3.04 15.97
CA TYR A 256 -35.51 -1.62 16.18
C TYR A 256 -36.78 -1.20 15.44
N GLN A 257 -36.99 -1.71 14.22
CA GLN A 257 -38.22 -1.48 13.46
C GLN A 257 -39.44 -2.03 14.20
N GLN A 258 -39.35 -3.24 14.77
CA GLN A 258 -40.43 -3.84 15.57
C GLN A 258 -40.69 -3.07 16.86
N ALA A 259 -39.65 -2.54 17.51
CA ALA A 259 -39.76 -1.67 18.68
C ALA A 259 -40.32 -0.26 18.35
N GLY A 260 -40.38 0.11 17.06
CA GLY A 260 -40.81 1.44 16.61
C GLY A 260 -39.72 2.51 16.69
N GLU A 261 -38.47 2.13 16.93
CA GLU A 261 -37.29 3.00 16.98
C GLU A 261 -36.69 3.21 15.56
N TYR A 262 -37.44 3.88 14.69
CA TYR A 262 -37.08 3.96 13.26
C TYR A 262 -35.76 4.67 12.96
N ASP A 263 -35.35 5.65 13.78
CA ASP A 263 -34.06 6.32 13.59
C ASP A 263 -32.88 5.36 13.76
N LYS A 264 -32.96 4.46 14.75
CA LYS A 264 -31.93 3.44 14.96
C LYS A 264 -32.00 2.36 13.89
N ALA A 265 -33.19 1.94 13.49
CA ALA A 265 -33.37 0.99 12.40
C ALA A 265 -32.74 1.50 11.09
N GLU A 266 -32.96 2.78 10.75
CA GLU A 266 -32.38 3.43 9.57
C GLU A 266 -30.84 3.37 9.60
N ALA A 267 -30.22 3.74 10.73
CA ALA A 267 -28.77 3.75 10.89
C ALA A 267 -28.15 2.34 10.81
N GLU A 268 -28.80 1.31 11.35
CA GLU A 268 -28.29 -0.06 11.27
C GLU A 268 -28.45 -0.67 9.86
N TYR A 269 -29.53 -0.34 9.15
CA TYR A 269 -29.69 -0.73 7.74
C TYR A 269 -28.66 -0.07 6.83
N GLU A 270 -28.33 1.20 7.06
CA GLU A 270 -27.29 1.92 6.32
C GLU A 270 -25.93 1.21 6.44
N LYS A 271 -25.51 0.87 7.66
CA LYS A 271 -24.29 0.08 7.89
C LYS A 271 -24.35 -1.31 7.23
N ALA A 272 -25.51 -1.97 7.24
CA ALA A 272 -25.67 -3.28 6.61
C ALA A 272 -25.56 -3.19 5.08
N MET A 273 -26.03 -2.10 4.47
CA MET A 273 -25.86 -1.84 3.03
C MET A 273 -24.39 -1.55 2.69
N GLU A 274 -23.69 -0.73 3.48
CA GLU A 274 -22.25 -0.47 3.27
C GLU A 274 -21.41 -1.76 3.28
N ILE A 275 -21.69 -2.69 4.21
CA ILE A 275 -21.04 -4.01 4.21
C ILE A 275 -21.45 -4.81 2.98
N GLY A 276 -22.74 -4.78 2.63
CA GLY A 276 -23.26 -5.46 1.47
C GLY A 276 -22.60 -5.03 0.16
N ASP A 277 -22.38 -3.73 -0.01
CA ASP A 277 -21.74 -3.18 -1.20
C ASP A 277 -20.28 -3.63 -1.30
N ARG A 278 -19.56 -3.66 -0.17
CA ARG A 278 -18.20 -4.26 -0.12
C ARG A 278 -18.20 -5.75 -0.45
N LEU A 279 -19.20 -6.50 0.02
CA LEU A 279 -19.34 -7.93 -0.30
C LEU A 279 -19.67 -8.16 -1.78
N ALA A 280 -20.45 -7.26 -2.40
CA ALA A 280 -20.83 -7.37 -3.82
C ALA A 280 -19.62 -7.25 -4.75
N LEU A 281 -18.60 -6.46 -4.38
CA LEU A 281 -17.32 -6.36 -5.11
C LEU A 281 -16.54 -7.69 -5.14
N LEU A 282 -16.84 -8.61 -4.22
CA LEU A 282 -16.16 -9.91 -4.11
C LEU A 282 -16.90 -11.03 -4.84
N GLU A 283 -18.14 -10.78 -5.27
CA GLU A 283 -18.87 -11.75 -6.07
C GLU A 283 -18.28 -11.88 -7.47
N GLN A 284 -18.36 -13.09 -8.02
CA GLN A 284 -18.10 -13.30 -9.44
C GLN A 284 -19.29 -12.71 -10.21
N GLU A 285 -19.07 -12.23 -11.44
CA GLU A 285 -20.14 -11.67 -12.29
C GLU A 285 -21.32 -12.64 -12.49
N GLU A 286 -21.09 -13.94 -12.36
CA GLU A 286 -22.12 -15.00 -12.47
C GLU A 286 -22.91 -15.24 -11.17
N SER A 287 -22.43 -14.70 -10.04
CA SER A 287 -23.09 -14.78 -8.72
C SER A 287 -23.87 -13.48 -8.48
N VAL A 288 -25.19 -13.60 -8.30
CA VAL A 288 -26.10 -12.48 -8.06
C VAL A 288 -26.70 -12.51 -6.65
N GLU A 289 -26.15 -13.32 -5.75
CA GLU A 289 -26.73 -13.55 -4.42
C GLU A 289 -26.59 -12.30 -3.55
N GLN A 290 -25.41 -11.68 -3.53
CA GLN A 290 -25.17 -10.47 -2.75
C GLN A 290 -25.88 -9.26 -3.36
N GLN A 291 -25.92 -9.16 -4.69
CA GLN A 291 -26.70 -8.12 -5.37
C GLN A 291 -28.17 -8.16 -4.94
N ARG A 292 -28.79 -9.35 -4.95
CA ARG A 292 -30.17 -9.54 -4.47
C ARG A 292 -30.33 -9.21 -2.99
N ALA A 293 -29.38 -9.62 -2.15
CA ALA A 293 -29.40 -9.32 -0.73
C ALA A 293 -29.34 -7.80 -0.46
N ASN A 294 -28.52 -7.06 -1.22
CA ASN A 294 -28.43 -5.61 -1.13
C ASN A 294 -29.72 -4.93 -1.63
N GLU A 295 -30.31 -5.41 -2.73
CA GLU A 295 -31.61 -4.92 -3.20
C GLU A 295 -32.71 -5.09 -2.14
N ASP A 296 -32.75 -6.25 -1.48
CA ASP A 296 -33.71 -6.52 -0.40
C ASP A 296 -33.47 -5.62 0.81
N LEU A 297 -32.21 -5.39 1.21
CA LEU A 297 -31.87 -4.42 2.25
C LEU A 297 -32.33 -3.00 1.89
N ALA A 298 -32.09 -2.56 0.65
CA ALA A 298 -32.50 -1.24 0.17
C ALA A 298 -34.03 -1.08 0.19
N ARG A 299 -34.78 -2.13 -0.18
CA ARG A 299 -36.25 -2.15 -0.08
C ARG A 299 -36.71 -2.02 1.37
N GLN A 300 -36.11 -2.77 2.29
CA GLN A 300 -36.42 -2.70 3.73
C GLN A 300 -36.12 -1.31 4.30
N TYR A 301 -34.94 -0.76 4.00
CA TYR A 301 -34.54 0.60 4.39
C TYR A 301 -35.54 1.66 3.91
N LYS A 302 -35.95 1.61 2.64
CA LYS A 302 -36.97 2.53 2.10
C LYS A 302 -38.30 2.40 2.83
N SER A 303 -38.73 1.17 3.15
CA SER A 303 -39.97 0.93 3.89
C SER A 303 -39.95 1.55 5.30
N VAL A 304 -38.80 1.50 5.98
CA VAL A 304 -38.58 2.12 7.29
C VAL A 304 -38.69 3.64 7.19
N LYS A 305 -38.03 4.25 6.20
CA LYS A 305 -38.10 5.69 5.93
C LYS A 305 -39.53 6.17 5.68
N GLU A 306 -40.29 5.44 4.84
CA GLU A 306 -41.68 5.78 4.56
C GLU A 306 -42.57 5.66 5.81
N THR A 307 -42.36 4.62 6.63
CA THR A 307 -43.11 4.41 7.87
C THR A 307 -42.83 5.51 8.89
N LYS A 308 -41.56 5.91 9.04
CA LYS A 308 -41.12 7.04 9.87
C LYS A 308 -41.80 8.34 9.42
N ALA A 309 -41.80 8.65 8.11
CA ALA A 309 -42.46 9.84 7.56
C ALA A 309 -43.99 9.84 7.78
N ARG A 310 -44.65 8.69 7.62
CA ARG A 310 -46.08 8.53 7.91
C ARG A 310 -46.40 8.74 9.39
N ARG A 311 -45.57 8.23 10.30
CA ARG A 311 -45.75 8.48 11.74
C ARG A 311 -45.53 9.95 12.09
N ALA A 312 -44.50 10.60 11.57
CA ALA A 312 -44.26 12.02 11.79
C ALA A 312 -45.45 12.90 11.33
N SER A 313 -46.00 12.63 10.14
CA SER A 313 -47.14 13.39 9.59
C SER A 313 -48.48 13.10 10.29
N SER A 314 -48.70 11.89 10.81
CA SER A 314 -49.91 11.54 11.58
C SER A 314 -49.93 12.13 12.99
N PHE A 315 -48.77 12.32 13.63
CA PHE A 315 -48.66 13.05 14.88
C PHE A 315 -48.80 14.57 14.69
N GLY A 316 -48.33 15.13 13.57
CA GLY A 316 -48.48 16.57 13.25
C GLY A 316 -49.93 17.01 12.96
N ARG A 317 -50.79 16.12 12.47
CA ARG A 317 -52.19 16.44 12.13
C ARG A 317 -53.18 16.51 13.30
N LYS A 318 -52.79 16.14 14.53
CA LYS A 318 -53.68 16.23 15.71
C LYS A 318 -53.64 17.57 16.44
N ALA A 319 -52.92 18.57 15.93
CA ALA A 319 -52.74 19.87 16.59
C ALA A 319 -53.32 21.07 15.83
N GLU A 320 -54.32 20.89 14.96
CA GLU A 320 -55.12 22.03 14.48
C GLU A 320 -56.38 22.20 15.33
N PRO A 321 -56.51 23.28 16.13
CA PRO A 321 -57.74 23.59 16.83
C PRO A 321 -58.82 23.91 15.81
N LYS A 322 -59.89 23.10 15.80
CA LYS A 322 -61.12 23.34 15.02
C LYS A 322 -61.61 24.78 15.26
N LYS A 323 -61.31 25.71 14.35
CA LYS A 323 -61.96 27.02 14.32
C LYS A 323 -63.44 26.80 14.06
N LYS A 324 -64.25 27.19 15.05
CA LYS A 324 -65.71 27.10 15.04
C LYS A 324 -66.27 27.75 13.78
N ARG A 325 -67.09 26.99 13.04
CA ARG A 325 -67.93 27.47 11.94
C ARG A 325 -68.89 28.54 12.49
N GLY A 326 -68.66 29.79 12.08
CA GLY A 326 -69.63 30.87 12.21
C GLY A 326 -70.63 30.79 11.06
N LYS A 327 -71.88 30.47 11.41
CA LYS A 327 -73.07 30.57 10.57
C LYS A 327 -73.26 32.01 10.08
N LYS A 328 -73.52 32.22 8.78
CA LYS A 328 -74.39 33.29 8.31
C LYS A 328 -75.03 32.90 6.98
N ASP A 329 -76.35 32.93 7.02
CA ASP A 329 -77.28 32.59 5.94
C ASP A 329 -77.41 33.76 4.94
N VAL A 330 -77.44 33.39 3.65
CA VAL A 330 -78.39 33.79 2.59
C VAL A 330 -78.56 35.27 2.23
N TYR A 331 -78.24 35.65 0.98
CA TYR A 331 -79.24 35.96 -0.06
C TYR A 331 -78.63 35.89 -1.47
N ALA A 332 -79.46 35.46 -2.41
CA ALA A 332 -79.16 35.15 -3.80
C ALA A 332 -79.50 36.31 -4.78
N SER A 333 -78.73 36.41 -5.86
CA SER A 333 -79.10 36.92 -7.19
C SER A 333 -77.94 36.55 -8.14
N ALA A 334 -78.08 35.59 -9.06
CA ALA A 334 -78.73 35.67 -10.38
C ALA A 334 -77.94 36.51 -11.41
N GLY A 335 -77.53 35.84 -12.50
CA GLY A 335 -76.93 36.41 -13.73
C GLY A 335 -75.40 36.51 -13.69
N GLU A 336 -74.60 36.19 -14.70
CA GLU A 336 -74.78 35.79 -16.10
C GLU A 336 -73.48 35.07 -16.52
N ALA A 337 -73.56 34.26 -17.56
CA ALA A 337 -72.43 33.60 -18.19
C ALA A 337 -71.69 34.58 -19.11
N GLU A 338 -70.35 34.53 -19.13
CA GLU A 338 -69.57 35.02 -20.26
C GLU A 338 -68.33 34.14 -20.43
N TRP A 339 -68.28 33.48 -21.58
CA TRP A 339 -67.09 32.86 -22.13
C TRP A 339 -66.26 33.97 -22.77
N ASP A 340 -64.95 34.00 -22.55
CA ASP A 340 -64.07 34.38 -23.64
C ASP A 340 -62.69 33.73 -23.56
N VAL A 341 -62.25 33.42 -24.77
CA VAL A 341 -61.04 32.73 -25.24
C VAL A 341 -59.90 33.74 -25.37
N ASP A 342 -58.66 33.33 -25.10
CA ASP A 342 -57.55 33.29 -26.09
C ASP A 342 -56.13 33.30 -25.51
N ALA A 343 -55.22 32.79 -26.36
CA ALA A 343 -53.75 32.79 -26.38
C ALA A 343 -53.07 31.50 -25.87
N ALA A 344 -52.80 30.50 -26.74
CA ALA A 344 -51.73 30.39 -27.78
C ALA A 344 -50.46 29.66 -27.22
N VAL A 345 -50.17 28.40 -27.62
CA VAL A 345 -49.39 27.93 -28.82
C VAL A 345 -47.87 28.01 -28.50
N GLU A 346 -47.00 26.97 -28.54
CA GLU A 346 -46.69 25.94 -29.55
C GLU A 346 -46.09 24.64 -28.96
N LEU A 347 -46.32 23.51 -29.65
CA LEU A 347 -45.57 22.25 -29.59
C LEU A 347 -44.89 22.03 -30.96
N PRO A 348 -43.72 21.38 -31.06
CA PRO A 348 -43.31 20.74 -32.31
C PRO A 348 -43.54 19.22 -32.31
N ALA A 349 -44.06 18.75 -33.44
CA ALA A 349 -44.11 17.38 -33.96
C ALA A 349 -42.71 16.73 -33.99
N GLY A 350 -42.51 15.41 -33.92
CA GLY A 350 -43.20 14.34 -34.63
C GLY A 350 -42.38 13.96 -35.88
N GLY A 351 -41.70 12.81 -35.82
CA GLY A 351 -40.94 12.24 -36.94
C GLY A 351 -40.74 10.73 -36.74
N GLU A 352 -41.61 9.94 -37.35
CA GLU A 352 -41.55 8.48 -37.48
C GLU A 352 -40.89 8.07 -38.82
N GLY A 353 -40.43 6.82 -38.88
CA GLY A 353 -40.08 6.06 -40.09
C GLY A 353 -38.56 5.94 -40.30
N ASP A 354 -37.95 4.77 -40.52
CA ASP A 354 -38.48 3.62 -41.23
C ASP A 354 -37.70 2.33 -40.90
N ALA A 355 -38.38 1.20 -41.03
CA ALA A 355 -37.83 -0.14 -40.83
C ALA A 355 -37.22 -0.68 -42.15
N SER A 356 -36.17 -1.50 -42.06
CA SER A 356 -35.91 -2.49 -43.11
C SER A 356 -35.18 -3.74 -42.60
N ILE A 357 -35.62 -4.86 -43.17
CA ILE A 357 -35.46 -6.26 -42.82
C ILE A 357 -34.37 -6.90 -43.70
N GLY A 358 -33.68 -7.91 -43.14
CA GLY A 358 -33.04 -9.03 -43.89
C GLY A 358 -31.55 -8.83 -44.20
N GLY A 359 -30.67 -9.82 -44.13
CA GLY A 359 -30.77 -11.26 -43.92
C GLY A 359 -29.43 -11.93 -44.31
N PHE A 360 -29.23 -13.17 -43.84
CA PHE A 360 -28.33 -14.22 -44.35
C PHE A 360 -26.78 -14.07 -44.33
N ALA A 361 -26.19 -14.87 -43.44
CA ALA A 361 -25.13 -15.86 -43.66
C ALA A 361 -23.91 -15.53 -44.56
N LYS A 362 -22.70 -15.64 -43.99
CA LYS A 362 -21.67 -16.62 -44.40
C LYS A 362 -20.43 -16.59 -43.49
N THR A 363 -20.11 -17.76 -42.95
CA THR A 363 -18.77 -18.18 -42.55
C THR A 363 -17.79 -18.11 -43.73
N PRO A 364 -16.48 -17.99 -43.43
CA PRO A 364 -15.52 -18.89 -44.04
C PRO A 364 -14.64 -19.61 -43.01
N ALA A 365 -14.15 -20.75 -43.46
CA ALA A 365 -13.34 -21.72 -42.73
C ALA A 365 -11.85 -21.32 -42.62
N ALA A 366 -11.20 -22.04 -41.71
CA ALA A 366 -9.78 -22.14 -41.33
C ALA A 366 -8.69 -21.90 -42.40
N ASP A 367 -7.55 -21.40 -41.91
CA ASP A 367 -6.24 -22.06 -42.09
C ASP A 367 -5.40 -21.94 -40.80
N PRO A 368 -4.94 -23.06 -40.19
CA PRO A 368 -4.09 -23.08 -39.01
C PRO A 368 -2.62 -23.19 -39.42
N THR A 369 -1.82 -22.12 -39.23
CA THR A 369 -0.37 -22.08 -38.95
C THR A 369 0.25 -20.76 -39.41
N GLY A 370 -0.11 -19.66 -38.74
CA GLY A 370 0.54 -18.35 -38.89
C GLY A 370 1.80 -18.25 -38.01
N ASN A 371 2.80 -19.08 -38.29
CA ASN A 371 4.09 -19.06 -37.57
C ASN A 371 4.92 -17.88 -38.10
N VAL A 372 4.92 -16.74 -37.40
CA VAL A 372 5.82 -15.62 -37.71
C VAL A 372 7.13 -15.85 -36.96
N ILE A 373 8.08 -16.46 -37.67
CA ILE A 373 9.47 -16.59 -37.27
C ILE A 373 10.16 -15.24 -37.53
N TYR A 374 10.50 -14.51 -36.47
CA TYR A 374 11.53 -13.48 -36.58
C TYR A 374 12.90 -14.16 -36.44
N ARG A 375 13.55 -14.33 -37.59
CA ARG A 375 15.01 -14.40 -37.70
C ARG A 375 15.54 -13.01 -37.41
N ASP A 376 16.41 -12.89 -36.42
CA ASP A 376 17.49 -11.92 -36.52
C ASP A 376 18.83 -12.66 -36.61
N LYS A 377 19.63 -12.21 -37.55
CA LYS A 377 20.97 -12.70 -37.89
C LYS A 377 21.93 -11.58 -37.55
N SER A 378 23.18 -11.98 -37.26
CA SER A 378 24.40 -11.18 -37.13
C SER A 378 24.56 -10.41 -35.81
N ALA A 379 25.68 -10.50 -35.09
CA ALA A 379 26.92 -11.28 -35.27
C ALA A 379 27.71 -11.29 -33.95
N ASP A 380 28.52 -12.34 -33.79
CA ASP A 380 29.78 -12.46 -33.04
C ASP A 380 29.76 -12.10 -31.53
N GLY A 381 30.06 -12.98 -30.57
CA GLY A 381 30.96 -14.13 -30.57
C GLY A 381 31.95 -13.93 -29.41
N VAL A 382 31.92 -14.83 -28.42
CA VAL A 382 33.04 -15.35 -27.59
C VAL A 382 32.39 -16.16 -26.47
N GLY A 383 32.62 -17.47 -26.50
CA GLY A 383 32.13 -18.40 -25.50
C GLY A 383 33.02 -18.42 -24.26
N THR A 384 32.41 -18.74 -23.13
CA THR A 384 33.09 -19.50 -22.08
C THR A 384 32.06 -20.37 -21.38
N GLU A 385 32.23 -21.68 -21.52
CA GLU A 385 31.64 -22.67 -20.62
C GLU A 385 32.29 -22.54 -19.24
N SER A 386 31.49 -22.49 -18.18
CA SER A 386 31.94 -22.96 -16.86
C SER A 386 30.76 -23.42 -16.03
N GLY A 387 30.89 -24.65 -15.53
CA GLY A 387 29.86 -25.41 -14.84
C GLY A 387 29.42 -24.86 -13.49
N GLY A 388 28.42 -25.54 -12.94
CA GLY A 388 27.72 -25.16 -11.73
C GLY A 388 28.55 -25.17 -10.45
N GLY A 389 28.03 -24.46 -9.46
CA GLY A 389 28.48 -24.48 -8.09
C GLY A 389 27.64 -23.52 -7.25
N GLY A 390 26.60 -24.06 -6.60
CA GLY A 390 25.86 -23.32 -5.58
C GLY A 390 26.78 -23.02 -4.40
N GLY A 391 26.95 -21.73 -4.10
CA GLY A 391 27.69 -21.27 -2.93
C GLY A 391 27.04 -19.99 -2.42
N GLY A 392 26.56 -20.01 -1.17
CA GLY A 392 25.98 -18.85 -0.51
C GLY A 392 26.99 -17.69 -0.49
N GLY A 393 26.63 -16.59 -1.17
CA GLY A 393 27.46 -15.42 -1.32
C GLY A 393 27.77 -14.77 0.03
N ALA A 394 28.97 -14.98 0.52
CA ALA A 394 29.62 -14.03 1.42
C ALA A 394 30.28 -12.98 0.52
N GLY A 395 29.63 -11.83 0.35
CA GLY A 395 30.24 -10.68 -0.31
C GLY A 395 31.24 -10.03 0.64
N THR A 396 32.51 -10.05 0.27
CA THR A 396 33.55 -9.19 0.86
C THR A 396 33.73 -8.02 -0.08
N VAL A 397 33.70 -6.78 0.43
CA VAL A 397 33.94 -5.58 -0.39
C VAL A 397 35.23 -4.90 0.07
N LEU A 398 36.02 -4.46 -0.91
CA LEU A 398 37.37 -3.95 -0.77
C LEU A 398 37.40 -2.45 -1.10
N TYR A 399 37.96 -1.59 -0.22
CA TYR A 399 37.97 -0.12 -0.38
C TYR A 399 39.32 0.50 0.04
N ASP A 400 39.76 1.64 -0.53
CA ASP A 400 41.01 2.40 -0.21
C ASP A 400 40.68 3.89 0.13
N PHE A 401 41.26 4.46 1.21
CA PHE A 401 41.01 5.83 1.70
C PHE A 401 42.32 6.61 2.02
N GLU A 402 42.35 7.93 1.85
CA GLU A 402 43.44 8.84 2.25
C GLU A 402 42.87 9.98 3.11
N ASP A 403 43.67 10.45 4.08
CA ASP A 403 43.35 11.55 5.00
C ASP A 403 43.90 12.87 4.43
N ASP A 404 42.99 13.76 4.01
CA ASP A 404 43.33 15.11 3.57
C ASP A 404 43.54 16.02 4.79
N ASP A 405 44.75 15.98 5.34
CA ASP A 405 45.25 17.02 6.24
C ASP A 405 45.39 18.34 5.46
N VAL A 406 44.31 19.11 5.38
CA VAL A 406 44.40 20.56 5.16
C VAL A 406 44.76 21.16 6.53
N GLU A 407 46.03 21.55 6.68
CA GLU A 407 46.54 22.24 7.87
C GLU A 407 45.60 23.35 8.30
N GLY A 408 45.01 23.19 9.48
CA GLY A 408 44.13 24.18 10.09
C GLY A 408 44.87 25.47 10.39
N GLU A 409 44.66 26.49 9.56
CA GLU A 409 44.96 27.88 9.89
C GLU A 409 44.06 28.29 11.06
N LEU A 410 44.64 28.34 12.25
CA LEU A 410 44.06 28.87 13.47
C LEU A 410 43.78 30.36 13.30
N LEU A 411 42.55 30.71 12.90
CA LEU A 411 42.02 32.07 13.04
C LEU A 411 41.91 32.40 14.53
N ARG A 412 42.91 33.12 15.04
CA ARG A 412 42.83 33.81 16.34
C ARG A 412 41.87 35.00 16.19
N PRO A 413 40.88 35.16 17.07
CA PRO A 413 40.13 36.40 17.15
C PRO A 413 40.99 37.44 17.87
N ASP A 414 41.63 38.32 17.11
CA ASP A 414 42.12 39.59 17.62
C ASP A 414 40.93 40.52 17.86
N GLY A 415 40.85 41.09 19.07
CA GLY A 415 40.09 42.30 19.35
C GLY A 415 38.70 42.10 19.98
N ALA A 416 38.68 41.92 21.30
CA ALA A 416 37.56 42.37 22.11
C ALA A 416 38.09 42.94 23.42
N ASP A 417 38.55 44.18 23.33
CA ASP A 417 38.92 45.05 24.43
C ASP A 417 37.63 45.54 25.11
N LEU A 418 37.32 45.03 26.31
CA LEU A 418 36.26 45.57 27.16
C LEU A 418 36.76 45.65 28.61
N SER A 419 37.67 46.59 28.85
CA SER A 419 37.86 47.17 30.18
C SER A 419 36.80 48.23 30.45
N SER A 420 35.74 47.87 31.20
CA SER A 420 34.89 48.89 31.82
C SER A 420 34.46 48.50 33.25
N ARG A 421 35.15 49.15 34.18
CA ARG A 421 34.65 49.79 35.41
C ARG A 421 33.35 49.24 36.01
N GLY A 422 33.45 48.74 37.24
CA GLY A 422 32.33 48.64 38.17
C GLY A 422 32.80 48.46 39.60
N ARG A 423 33.12 49.57 40.29
CA ARG A 423 33.23 49.61 41.76
C ARG A 423 31.87 49.26 42.36
N ASN A 424 31.85 48.46 43.43
CA ASN A 424 31.20 48.83 44.67
C ASN A 424 31.77 48.05 45.87
N ARG A 425 32.22 48.81 46.86
CA ARG A 425 32.33 48.43 48.28
C ARG A 425 30.88 48.23 48.81
N ALA A 426 30.54 47.62 49.94
CA ALA A 426 31.20 47.34 51.21
C ALA A 426 30.30 46.39 52.04
N SER A 427 30.89 45.80 53.11
CA SER A 427 30.32 45.51 54.46
C SER A 427 29.09 44.61 54.58
N GLY A 428 28.94 43.71 55.54
CA GLY A 428 29.61 43.31 56.80
C GLY A 428 28.77 42.12 57.32
N LEU A 429 29.31 41.13 58.03
CA LEU A 429 29.68 41.09 59.45
C LEU A 429 30.36 39.75 59.71
#